data_AF-A0A376LEI8-F1
#
_entry.id   AF-A0A376LEI8-F1
#
_cell.length_a   1.000
_cell.length_b   1.000
_cell.length_c   1.000
_cell.angle_alpha   90.00
_cell.angle_beta   90.00
_cell.angle_gamma   90.00
#
_symmetry.space_group_name_H-M   'P 1'
#
loop_
_entity.id
_entity.type
_entity.pdbx_description
1 polymer ?
#
loop_
_entity_poly.entity_id
_entity_poly.type
_entity_poly.pdbx_seq_one_letter_code
_entity_poly.pdbx_strand_id
1 'polypeptide(L)'
;MHVSPSTLSRQIQRLEDDLGQPLFVRDNRTVTLTEAGEELRVFAQQTLLQYQQLRHTIDQQGPSLSGELHIFCSVTAAYSHLPPILDRFRAEHPVGGD
;
A
#
# COMPACT_ATOMS: atom_id res chain seq x y z
N MET A 1 11.11 5.47 -8.98
CA MET A 1 9.91 6.21 -9.41
C MET A 1 10.32 7.67 -9.63
N HIS A 2 10.52 8.12 -10.87
CA HIS A 2 10.89 9.52 -11.19
C HIS A 2 9.69 10.25 -11.79
N VAL A 3 8.78 10.75 -10.95
CA VAL A 3 7.74 11.68 -11.38
C VAL A 3 8.23 13.08 -11.04
N SER A 4 8.23 14.00 -12.02
CA SER A 4 8.60 15.38 -11.75
C SER A 4 7.54 16.03 -10.82
N PRO A 5 7.93 16.95 -9.92
CA PRO A 5 6.97 17.66 -9.07
C PRO A 5 5.85 18.35 -9.87
N SER A 6 6.17 18.83 -11.07
CA SER A 6 5.23 19.45 -12.00
C SER A 6 4.20 18.46 -12.58
N THR A 7 4.59 17.21 -12.83
CA THR A 7 3.68 16.17 -13.32
C THR A 7 2.73 15.74 -12.21
N LEU A 8 3.26 15.50 -11.00
CA LEU A 8 2.46 15.14 -9.85
C LEU A 8 1.44 16.23 -9.49
N SER A 9 1.86 17.50 -9.45
CA SER A 9 0.94 18.60 -9.17
C SER A 9 -0.18 18.70 -10.21
N ARG A 10 0.09 18.38 -11.48
CA ARG A 10 -0.92 18.42 -12.54
C ARG A 10 -1.90 17.25 -12.45
N GLN A 11 -1.44 16.07 -12.01
CA GLN A 11 -2.31 14.93 -11.76
C GLN A 11 -3.24 15.19 -10.56
N ILE A 12 -2.70 15.78 -9.48
CA ILE A 12 -3.50 16.18 -8.32
C ILE A 12 -4.54 17.22 -8.73
N GLN A 13 -4.15 18.25 -9.49
CA GLN A 13 -5.10 19.29 -9.92
C GLN A 13 -6.25 18.71 -10.74
N ARG A 14 -5.97 17.80 -11.68
CA ARG A 14 -7.04 17.13 -12.44
C ARG A 14 -7.99 16.34 -11.55
N LEU A 15 -7.46 15.66 -10.54
CA LEU A 15 -8.28 14.91 -9.60
C LEU A 15 -9.16 15.85 -8.75
N GLU A 16 -8.63 17.00 -8.34
CA GLU A 16 -9.39 18.06 -7.67
C GLU A 16 -10.50 18.62 -8.58
N ASP A 17 -10.19 18.85 -9.86
CA ASP A 17 -11.15 19.34 -10.85
C ASP A 17 -12.28 18.31 -11.10
N ASP A 18 -11.95 17.03 -11.23
CA ASP A 18 -12.90 15.93 -11.45
C ASP A 18 -13.83 15.72 -10.24
N LEU A 19 -13.30 15.88 -9.02
CA LEU A 19 -14.07 15.77 -7.77
C LEU A 19 -14.80 17.06 -7.39
N GLY A 20 -14.45 18.18 -8.03
CA GLY A 20 -14.97 19.51 -7.70
C GLY A 20 -14.59 20.00 -6.30
N GLN A 21 -13.54 19.43 -5.69
CA GLN A 21 -13.11 19.72 -4.33
C GLN A 21 -11.57 19.82 -4.26
N PRO A 22 -11.02 20.82 -3.56
CA PRO A 22 -9.59 20.83 -3.26
C PRO A 22 -9.24 19.68 -2.32
N LEU A 23 -8.17 18.96 -2.62
CA LEU A 23 -7.67 17.85 -1.82
C LEU A 23 -6.50 18.28 -0.94
N PHE A 24 -5.79 19.34 -1.35
CA PHE A 24 -4.65 19.87 -0.61
C PHE A 24 -4.76 21.37 -0.36
N VAL A 25 -4.43 21.79 0.86
CA VAL A 25 -4.16 23.19 1.20
C VAL A 25 -2.65 23.41 1.13
N ARG A 26 -2.23 24.40 0.34
CA ARG A 26 -0.82 24.75 0.17
C ARG A 26 -0.56 26.10 0.84
N ASP A 27 0.33 26.10 1.81
CA ASP A 27 0.96 27.30 2.36
C ASP A 27 2.42 27.37 1.91
N ASN A 28 3.08 28.52 2.07
CA ASN A 28 4.41 28.81 1.52
C ASN A 28 5.53 27.86 2.02
N ARG A 29 5.24 27.03 3.03
CA ARG A 29 6.16 26.03 3.61
C ARG A 29 5.57 24.64 3.79
N THR A 30 4.26 24.46 3.67
CA THR A 30 3.60 23.20 4.02
C THR A 30 2.45 22.86 3.09
N VAL A 31 2.26 21.56 2.87
CA VAL A 31 1.13 21.01 2.12
C VAL A 31 0.39 20.09 3.08
N THR A 32 -0.91 20.33 3.26
CA THR A 32 -1.78 19.55 4.14
C THR A 32 -3.01 19.08 3.39
N LEU A 33 -3.64 18.00 3.86
CA LEU A 33 -4.88 17.51 3.27
C LEU A 33 -6.05 18.38 3.74
N THR A 34 -7.03 18.57 2.85
CA THR A 34 -8.36 19.04 3.23
C THR A 34 -9.17 17.89 3.83
N GLU A 35 -10.39 18.16 4.30
CA GLU A 35 -11.35 17.12 4.69
C GLU A 35 -11.61 16.12 3.55
N ALA A 36 -11.90 16.62 2.35
CA ALA A 36 -12.04 15.80 1.14
C ALA A 36 -10.75 15.04 0.79
N GLY A 37 -9.58 15.65 1.05
CA GLY A 37 -8.28 15.01 0.89
C GLY A 37 -8.07 13.82 1.83
N GLU A 38 -8.52 13.91 3.08
CA GLU A 38 -8.46 12.80 4.04
C GLU A 38 -9.44 11.68 3.67
N GLU A 39 -10.65 12.00 3.25
CA GLU A 39 -11.60 11.00 2.74
C GLU A 39 -11.03 10.26 1.53
N LEU A 40 -10.47 11.00 0.57
CA LEU A 40 -9.80 10.40 -0.59
C LEU A 40 -8.63 9.52 -0.16
N ARG A 41 -7.82 9.95 0.81
CA ARG A 41 -6.68 9.17 1.30
C ARG A 41 -7.13 7.82 1.82
N VAL A 42 -8.17 7.78 2.65
CA VAL A 42 -8.72 6.52 3.20
C VAL A 42 -9.20 5.62 2.07
N PHE A 43 -9.99 6.17 1.14
CA PHE A 43 -10.50 5.44 -0.01
C PHE A 43 -9.35 4.89 -0.88
N ALA A 44 -8.39 5.73 -1.26
CA ALA A 44 -7.27 5.35 -2.11
C ALA A 44 -6.41 4.25 -1.48
N GLN A 45 -6.16 4.31 -0.17
CA GLN A 45 -5.44 3.26 0.54
C GLN A 45 -6.18 1.91 0.48
N GLN A 46 -7.50 1.92 0.71
CA GLN A 46 -8.32 0.72 0.63
C GLN A 46 -8.37 0.16 -0.80
N THR A 47 -8.56 1.02 -1.81
CA THR A 47 -8.59 0.61 -3.21
C THR A 47 -7.25 0.02 -3.66
N LEU A 48 -6.12 0.62 -3.27
CA LEU A 48 -4.79 0.09 -3.58
C LEU A 48 -4.58 -1.29 -2.95
N LEU A 49 -5.02 -1.49 -1.70
CA LEU A 49 -4.94 -2.79 -1.04
C LEU A 49 -5.79 -3.83 -1.76
N GLN A 50 -7.03 -3.49 -2.11
CA GLN A 50 -7.92 -4.39 -2.87
C GLN A 50 -7.34 -4.73 -4.24
N TYR A 51 -6.74 -3.75 -4.93
CA TYR A 51 -6.09 -3.96 -6.21
C TYR A 51 -4.87 -4.89 -6.09
N GLN A 52 -4.06 -4.73 -5.04
CA GLN A 52 -2.95 -5.63 -4.74
C GLN A 52 -3.44 -7.06 -4.47
N GLN A 53 -4.52 -7.23 -3.70
CA GLN A 53 -5.14 -8.54 -3.44
C GLN A 53 -5.68 -9.18 -4.72
N LEU A 54 -6.32 -8.40 -5.59
CA LEU A 54 -6.80 -8.86 -6.89
C LEU A 54 -5.63 -9.33 -7.76
N ARG A 55 -4.57 -8.53 -7.85
CA ARG A 55 -3.37 -8.88 -8.62
C ARG A 55 -2.74 -10.17 -8.11
N HIS A 56 -2.62 -10.31 -6.79
CA HIS A 56 -2.18 -11.54 -6.17
C HIS A 56 -3.09 -12.71 -6.55
N THR A 57 -4.42 -12.57 -6.43
CA THR A 57 -5.37 -13.64 -6.79
C THR A 57 -5.25 -14.07 -8.26
N ILE A 58 -5.00 -13.12 -9.16
CA ILE A 58 -4.79 -13.39 -10.59
C ILE A 58 -3.44 -14.10 -10.81
N ASP A 59 -2.37 -13.63 -10.17
CA ASP A 59 -1.02 -14.20 -10.28
C ASP A 59 -0.91 -15.60 -9.60
N GLN A 60 -1.72 -15.87 -8.56
CA GLN A 60 -1.85 -17.16 -7.86
C GLN A 60 -2.55 -18.25 -8.72
N GLN A 61 -2.91 -17.98 -9.98
CA GLN A 61 -3.30 -19.06 -10.91
C GLN A 61 -2.10 -19.87 -11.44
N GLY A 62 -0.87 -19.54 -11.00
CA GLY A 62 0.30 -20.43 -11.03
C GLY A 62 0.66 -20.94 -9.62
N PRO A 63 1.37 -22.09 -9.49
CA PRO A 63 1.49 -22.85 -8.24
C PRO A 63 2.47 -22.27 -7.19
N SER A 64 2.46 -20.96 -6.91
CA SER A 64 3.36 -20.39 -5.89
C SER A 64 2.68 -19.34 -5.02
N LEU A 65 2.64 -19.59 -3.70
CA LEU A 65 2.20 -18.64 -2.67
C LEU A 65 3.20 -17.46 -2.61
N SER A 66 2.80 -16.25 -3.04
CA SER A 66 3.73 -15.11 -3.20
C SER A 66 3.08 -13.77 -2.88
N GLY A 67 3.47 -13.11 -1.78
CA GLY A 67 2.94 -11.80 -1.39
C GLY A 67 3.71 -11.20 -0.20
N GLU A 68 3.42 -9.94 0.13
CA GLU A 68 3.99 -9.24 1.29
C GLU A 68 2.99 -9.26 2.45
N LEU A 69 3.43 -9.72 3.62
CA LEU A 69 2.63 -9.79 4.85
C LEU A 69 3.15 -8.78 5.86
N HIS A 70 2.33 -7.76 6.19
CA HIS A 70 2.63 -6.83 7.27
C HIS A 70 2.14 -7.37 8.60
N ILE A 71 3.05 -7.60 9.55
CA ILE A 71 2.73 -8.10 10.89
C ILE A 71 3.03 -7.01 11.92
N PHE A 72 2.01 -6.59 12.66
CA PHE A 72 2.18 -5.76 13.85
C PHE A 72 2.27 -6.65 15.08
N CYS A 73 3.40 -6.60 15.79
CA CYS A 73 3.59 -7.35 17.03
C CYS A 73 4.48 -6.58 18.02
N SER A 74 4.41 -6.96 19.30
CA SER A 74 5.28 -6.39 20.34
C SER A 74 6.73 -6.81 20.11
N VAL A 75 7.69 -6.04 20.63
CA VAL A 75 9.12 -6.36 20.53
C VAL A 75 9.40 -7.77 21.03
N THR A 76 8.83 -8.15 22.17
CA THR A 76 8.96 -9.51 22.71
C THR A 76 8.44 -10.55 21.72
N ALA A 77 7.24 -10.38 21.18
CA ALA A 77 6.66 -11.33 20.23
C ALA A 77 7.44 -11.43 18.92
N ALA A 78 8.00 -10.32 18.43
CA ALA A 78 8.87 -10.28 17.27
C ALA A 78 10.11 -11.17 17.43
N TYR A 79 10.67 -11.24 18.65
CA TYR A 79 11.88 -12.04 18.93
C TYR A 79 11.59 -13.47 19.39
N SER A 80 10.51 -13.73 20.14
CA SER A 80 10.27 -15.04 20.73
C SER A 80 9.24 -15.90 20.00
N HIS A 81 8.30 -15.29 19.27
CA HIS A 81 7.19 -16.01 18.66
C HIS A 81 7.22 -15.98 17.13
N LEU A 82 7.65 -14.86 16.53
CA LEU A 82 7.71 -14.74 15.07
C LEU A 82 8.70 -15.71 14.40
N PRO A 83 9.94 -15.92 14.91
CA PRO A 83 10.90 -16.80 14.27
C PRO A 83 10.41 -18.25 14.08
N PRO A 84 9.91 -18.96 15.12
CA PRO A 84 9.46 -20.34 14.95
C PRO A 84 8.21 -20.46 14.05
N ILE A 85 7.35 -19.44 14.00
CA ILE A 85 6.19 -19.42 13.11
C ILE A 85 6.63 -19.30 11.65
N LEU A 86 7.59 -18.40 11.37
CA LEU A 86 8.15 -18.20 10.04
C LEU A 86 8.94 -19.41 9.54
N ASP A 87 9.68 -20.09 10.42
CA ASP A 87 10.42 -21.30 10.07
C ASP A 87 9.46 -22.44 9.66
N ARG A 88 8.39 -22.65 10.44
CA ARG A 88 7.35 -23.65 10.08
C ARG A 88 6.67 -23.30 8.76
N PHE A 89 6.30 -22.03 8.57
CA PHE A 89 5.68 -21.57 7.33
C PHE A 89 6.56 -21.80 6.10
N ARG A 90 7.88 -21.53 6.21
CA ARG A 90 8.85 -21.80 5.13
C ARG A 90 9.04 -23.28 4.86
N ALA A 91 8.95 -24.14 5.89
CA ALA A 91 9.05 -25.58 5.72
C ALA A 91 7.81 -26.18 5.03
N GLU A 92 6.62 -25.65 5.32
CA GLU A 92 5.34 -26.09 4.74
C GLU A 92 5.09 -25.49 3.35
N HIS A 93 5.68 -24.33 3.07
CA HIS A 93 5.61 -23.64 1.77
C HIS A 93 7.02 -23.33 1.24
N PRO A 94 7.79 -24.34 0.80
CA PRO A 94 9.09 -24.11 0.18
C PRO A 94 8.89 -23.29 -1.09
N VAL A 95 9.54 -22.13 -1.17
CA VAL A 95 9.66 -21.35 -2.42
C VAL A 95 10.43 -22.21 -3.43
N GLY A 96 9.69 -22.88 -4.31
CA GLY A 96 10.26 -23.57 -5.45
C GLY A 96 11.03 -22.55 -6.29
N GLY A 97 12.34 -22.74 -6.39
CA GLY A 97 13.15 -22.02 -7.36
C GLY A 97 12.91 -22.63 -8.74
N ASP A 98 12.37 -21.82 -9.65
CA ASP A 98 12.70 -21.79 -11.09
C ASP A 98 12.27 -20.41 -11.64
#